data_AF-A0AA41MGL9-F1
#
_entry.id   AF-A0AA41MGL9-F1
#
_cell.length_a   1.000
_cell.length_b   1.000
_cell.length_c   1.000
_cell.angle_alpha   90.00
_cell.angle_beta   90.00
_cell.angle_gamma   90.00
#
_symmetry.space_group_name_H-M   'P 1'
#
loop_
_entity.id
_entity.type
_entity.pdbx_description
1 polymer ?
#
loop_
_entity_poly.entity_id
_entity_poly.type
_entity_poly.pdbx_seq_one_letter_code
_entity_poly.pdbx_strand_id
1 'polypeptide(L)'
;GSLNACFLAKRNFQVDVYEAREDIRVANFARGRSINLALSYRGRQALKAIGLEDQYILSISRENLNKDLLNAVEKHPNVKMHFGHRLEKCNLEEGMITVLGSDKVPKDITYDLIVGCDGAYSTVRNHLMKKPCFDYSQQYIPHGYMELTIPSKNGDNKSFTCTLFMPFEEFEKLLTSNDVLGFFQKYFPDSIPLIGE
;
A
#
# COMPACT_ATOMS: atom_id res chain seq x y z
N GLY A 1 5.24 6.53 2.90
CA GLY A 1 6.53 6.75 2.24
C GLY A 1 6.50 8.03 1.44
N SER A 2 6.01 7.95 0.20
CA SER A 2 6.05 9.04 -0.79
C SER A 2 5.51 10.39 -0.28
N LEU A 3 4.34 10.40 0.36
CA LEU A 3 3.79 11.63 0.95
C LEU A 3 4.74 12.29 1.97
N ASN A 4 5.38 11.49 2.83
CA ASN A 4 6.33 12.01 3.81
C ASN A 4 7.61 12.53 3.16
N ALA A 5 8.08 11.87 2.09
CA ALA A 5 9.20 12.35 1.30
C ALA A 5 8.92 13.74 0.71
N CYS A 6 7.73 13.98 0.15
CA CYS A 6 7.33 15.34 -0.29
C CYS A 6 7.40 16.37 0.85
N PHE A 7 6.94 16.02 2.05
CA PHE A 7 6.95 16.94 3.20
C PHE A 7 8.35 17.29 3.69
N LEU A 8 9.27 16.32 3.70
CA LEU A 8 10.67 16.53 4.05
C LEU A 8 11.41 17.29 2.94
N ALA A 9 11.15 16.95 1.68
CA ALA A 9 11.72 17.62 0.52
C ALA A 9 11.33 19.11 0.46
N LYS A 10 10.06 19.44 0.77
CA LYS A 10 9.59 20.83 0.90
C LYS A 10 10.28 21.64 2.00
N ARG A 11 10.91 20.96 2.97
CA ARG A 11 11.71 21.57 4.04
C ARG A 11 13.20 21.55 3.73
N ASN A 12 13.57 21.32 2.47
CA ASN A 12 14.95 21.33 1.96
C ASN A 12 15.86 20.21 2.51
N PHE A 13 15.30 19.15 3.10
CA PHE A 13 16.08 17.96 3.43
C PHE A 13 16.52 17.23 2.16
N GLN A 14 17.71 16.63 2.18
CA GLN A 14 18.10 15.62 1.20
C GLN A 14 17.39 14.31 1.56
N VAL A 15 16.59 13.76 0.66
CA VAL A 15 15.76 12.59 0.95
C VAL A 15 16.07 11.47 -0.03
N ASP A 16 16.49 10.32 0.48
CA ASP A 16 16.53 9.08 -0.29
C ASP A 16 15.33 8.20 0.08
N VAL A 17 14.57 7.78 -0.93
CA VAL A 17 13.43 6.88 -0.76
C VAL A 17 13.79 5.50 -1.30
N TYR A 18 13.83 4.50 -0.42
CA TYR A 18 14.06 3.10 -0.79
C TYR A 18 12.72 2.36 -0.87
N GLU A 19 12.40 1.78 -2.03
CA GLU A 19 11.22 0.95 -2.28
C GLU A 19 11.67 -0.44 -2.72
N ALA A 20 11.16 -1.47 -2.04
CA ALA A 20 11.55 -2.85 -2.29
C ALA A 20 11.04 -3.38 -3.64
N ARG A 21 9.95 -2.81 -4.14
CA ARG A 21 9.33 -3.18 -5.41
C ARG A 21 9.92 -2.38 -6.56
N GLU A 22 9.74 -2.89 -7.76
CA GLU A 22 9.95 -2.13 -8.99
C GLU A 22 8.98 -0.95 -9.07
N ASP A 23 9.33 0.04 -9.89
CA ASP A 23 8.50 1.21 -10.09
C ASP A 23 7.17 0.85 -10.76
N ILE A 24 6.08 1.06 -10.01
CA ILE A 24 4.71 0.75 -10.41
C ILE A 24 4.23 1.58 -11.60
N ARG A 25 4.92 2.66 -11.96
CA ARG A 25 4.58 3.50 -13.12
C ARG A 25 4.97 2.86 -14.44
N VAL A 26 5.98 1.99 -14.42
CA VAL A 26 6.51 1.30 -15.60
C VAL A 26 6.28 -0.21 -15.55
N ALA A 27 6.05 -0.79 -14.37
CA ALA A 27 5.85 -2.23 -14.22
C ALA A 27 4.51 -2.70 -14.83
N ASN A 28 4.55 -3.82 -15.55
CA ASN A 28 3.37 -4.44 -16.20
C ASN A 28 2.36 -5.03 -15.22
N PHE A 29 2.77 -5.29 -13.96
CA PHE A 29 1.90 -5.88 -12.95
C PHE A 29 2.28 -5.39 -11.55
N ALA A 30 1.38 -4.63 -10.91
CA ALA A 30 1.54 -4.20 -9.54
C ALA A 30 0.49 -4.89 -8.66
N ARG A 31 0.90 -5.90 -7.87
CA ARG A 31 -0.01 -6.55 -6.93
C ARG A 31 -0.29 -5.63 -5.74
N GLY A 32 -1.50 -5.08 -5.69
CA GLY A 32 -2.01 -4.29 -4.57
C GLY A 32 -2.52 -5.15 -3.41
N ARG A 33 -2.71 -4.53 -2.24
CA ARG A 33 -3.46 -5.13 -1.11
C ARG A 33 -4.95 -4.80 -1.16
N SER A 34 -5.28 -3.67 -1.79
CA SER A 34 -6.65 -3.28 -2.09
C SER A 34 -6.67 -2.58 -3.44
N ILE A 35 -7.80 -2.65 -4.14
CA ILE A 35 -8.03 -1.97 -5.42
C ILE A 35 -8.29 -0.48 -5.14
N ASN A 36 -9.30 -0.20 -4.32
CA ASN A 36 -9.73 1.16 -3.99
C ASN A 36 -9.56 1.47 -2.50
N LEU A 37 -9.52 2.76 -2.18
CA LEU A 37 -9.42 3.29 -0.82
C LEU A 37 -10.45 4.40 -0.64
N ALA A 38 -11.09 4.41 0.52
CA ALA A 38 -11.92 5.54 0.94
C ALA A 38 -11.01 6.65 1.49
N LEU A 39 -10.95 7.80 0.81
CA LEU A 39 -10.16 8.94 1.24
C LEU A 39 -10.99 9.87 2.12
N SER A 40 -10.68 9.88 3.41
CA SER A 40 -11.35 10.76 4.38
C SER A 40 -10.79 12.18 4.38
N TYR A 41 -11.46 13.09 5.12
CA TYR A 41 -11.02 14.47 5.31
C TYR A 41 -9.56 14.58 5.76
N ARG A 42 -9.10 13.73 6.70
CA ARG A 42 -7.72 13.75 7.19
C ARG A 42 -6.70 13.47 6.08
N GLY A 43 -6.99 12.47 5.24
CA GLY A 43 -6.16 12.14 4.08
C GLY A 43 -6.12 13.29 3.08
N ARG A 44 -7.28 13.89 2.78
CA ARG A 44 -7.38 15.06 1.91
C ARG A 44 -6.59 16.27 2.41
N GLN A 45 -6.65 16.57 3.71
CA GLN A 45 -5.87 17.67 4.29
C GLN A 45 -4.36 17.44 4.17
N ALA A 46 -3.90 16.19 4.29
CA ALA A 46 -2.49 15.87 4.08
C ALA A 46 -2.09 16.05 2.60
N LEU A 47 -2.93 15.64 1.66
CA LEU A 47 -2.72 15.85 0.22
C LEU A 47 -2.77 17.33 -0.16
N LYS A 48 -3.64 18.12 0.47
CA LYS A 48 -3.71 19.57 0.29
C LYS A 48 -2.38 20.26 0.58
N ALA A 49 -1.71 19.87 1.66
CA ALA A 49 -0.43 20.47 2.03
C ALA A 49 0.70 20.18 1.03
N ILE A 50 0.56 19.15 0.18
CA ILE A 50 1.45 18.89 -0.95
C ILE A 50 0.92 19.37 -2.30
N GLY A 51 -0.29 19.93 -2.36
CA GLY A 51 -0.89 20.49 -3.58
C GLY A 51 -1.62 19.45 -4.46
N LEU A 52 -2.05 18.32 -3.90
CA LEU A 52 -2.74 17.24 -4.63
C LEU A 52 -4.24 17.10 -4.25
N GLU A 53 -4.87 18.09 -3.61
CA GLU A 53 -6.26 17.95 -3.13
C GLU A 53 -7.28 17.81 -4.28
N ASP A 54 -7.15 18.60 -5.35
CA ASP A 54 -8.17 18.72 -6.40
C ASP A 54 -8.28 17.47 -7.30
N GLN A 55 -7.42 16.47 -7.09
CA GLN A 55 -7.33 15.28 -7.93
C GLN A 55 -8.20 14.10 -7.42
N TYR A 56 -8.79 14.21 -6.22
CA TYR A 56 -9.37 13.05 -5.55
C TYR A 56 -10.75 13.30 -4.94
N ILE A 57 -11.68 12.39 -5.22
CA ILE A 57 -12.98 12.27 -4.53
C ILE A 57 -12.93 11.19 -3.43
N LEU A 58 -14.07 10.89 -2.82
CA LEU A 58 -14.21 9.98 -1.67
C LEU A 58 -13.65 8.56 -1.89
N SER A 59 -13.64 8.05 -3.14
CA SER A 59 -13.09 6.74 -3.49
C SER A 59 -11.97 6.92 -4.53
N ILE A 60 -10.80 6.36 -4.23
CA ILE A 60 -9.61 6.49 -5.08
C ILE A 60 -8.94 5.13 -5.30
N SER A 61 -8.40 4.94 -6.50
CA SER A 61 -7.52 3.81 -6.76
C SER A 61 -6.22 3.96 -5.97
N ARG A 62 -5.85 2.91 -5.24
CA ARG A 62 -4.60 2.87 -4.47
C ARG A 62 -3.38 3.00 -5.38
N GLU A 63 -3.46 2.40 -6.56
CA GLU A 63 -2.40 2.45 -7.56
C GLU A 63 -2.23 3.87 -8.10
N ASN A 64 -3.33 4.52 -8.52
CA ASN A 64 -3.28 5.87 -9.06
C ASN A 64 -2.75 6.86 -8.02
N LEU A 65 -3.25 6.81 -6.78
CA LEU A 65 -2.75 7.65 -5.70
C LEU A 65 -1.23 7.46 -5.51
N ASN A 66 -0.76 6.21 -5.52
CA ASN A 66 0.66 5.95 -5.31
C ASN A 66 1.49 6.44 -6.51
N LYS A 67 1.03 6.25 -7.75
CA LYS A 67 1.69 6.79 -8.96
C LYS A 67 1.81 8.31 -8.91
N ASP A 68 0.73 9.00 -8.56
CA ASP A 68 0.71 10.46 -8.47
C ASP A 68 1.62 10.98 -7.35
N LEU A 69 1.65 10.29 -6.21
CA LEU A 69 2.58 10.62 -5.14
C LEU A 69 4.04 10.40 -5.55
N LEU A 70 4.36 9.31 -6.26
CA LEU A 70 5.72 9.08 -6.78
C LEU A 70 6.12 10.19 -7.77
N ASN A 71 5.22 10.55 -8.68
CA ASN A 71 5.43 11.67 -9.60
C ASN A 71 5.61 13.00 -8.85
N ALA A 72 4.89 13.23 -7.76
CA ALA A 72 5.04 14.42 -6.93
C ALA A 72 6.39 14.44 -6.19
N VAL A 73 6.87 13.29 -5.72
CA VAL A 73 8.18 13.16 -5.07
C VAL A 73 9.31 13.49 -6.05
N GLU A 74 9.28 12.95 -7.27
CA GLU A 74 10.34 13.18 -8.26
C GLU A 74 10.46 14.63 -8.76
N LYS A 75 9.40 15.45 -8.60
CA LYS A 75 9.48 16.89 -8.92
C LYS A 75 10.46 17.64 -8.01
N HIS A 76 10.83 17.06 -6.88
CA HIS A 76 11.78 17.66 -5.95
C HIS A 76 13.22 17.25 -6.32
N PRO A 77 14.11 18.20 -6.65
CA PRO A 77 15.48 17.88 -7.08
C PRO A 77 16.36 17.34 -5.93
N ASN A 78 15.94 17.56 -4.69
CA ASN A 78 16.58 17.07 -3.46
C ASN A 78 16.04 15.71 -3.00
N VAL A 79 15.32 14.99 -3.87
CA VAL A 79 14.85 13.63 -3.60
C VAL A 79 15.41 12.66 -4.61
N LYS A 80 15.91 11.53 -4.13
CA LYS A 80 16.34 10.41 -4.95
C LYS A 80 15.52 9.17 -4.62
N MET A 81 15.01 8.52 -5.65
CA MET A 81 14.20 7.32 -5.53
C MET A 81 15.00 6.09 -5.94
N HIS A 82 15.01 5.06 -5.09
CA HIS A 82 15.70 3.80 -5.29
C HIS A 82 14.68 2.66 -5.26
N PHE A 83 14.17 2.29 -6.44
CA PHE A 83 13.27 1.15 -6.62
C PHE A 83 14.05 -0.17 -6.68
N GLY A 84 13.40 -1.30 -6.36
CA GLY A 84 14.05 -2.61 -6.30
C GLY A 84 15.09 -2.73 -5.18
N HIS A 85 15.02 -1.87 -4.16
CA HIS A 85 15.95 -1.87 -3.02
C HIS A 85 15.20 -2.25 -1.75
N ARG A 86 15.44 -3.46 -1.25
CA ARG A 86 14.81 -3.98 -0.03
C ARG A 86 15.68 -3.68 1.19
N LEU A 87 15.07 -3.17 2.25
CA LEU A 87 15.74 -3.04 3.55
C LEU A 87 15.89 -4.42 4.22
N GLU A 88 17.13 -4.84 4.47
CA GLU A 88 17.46 -6.07 5.20
C GLU A 88 17.59 -5.81 6.70
N LYS A 89 18.39 -4.80 7.05
CA LYS A 89 18.74 -4.45 8.43
C LYS A 89 18.87 -2.95 8.59
N CYS A 90 18.71 -2.48 9.82
CA CYS A 90 19.04 -1.11 10.18
C CYS A 90 19.64 -1.03 11.59
N ASN A 91 20.68 -0.22 11.75
CA ASN A 91 21.17 0.24 13.03
C ASN A 91 20.69 1.68 13.26
N LEU A 92 19.70 1.83 14.14
CA LEU A 92 19.06 3.13 14.39
C LEU A 92 19.88 4.05 15.30
N GLU A 93 20.86 3.52 16.04
CA GLU A 93 21.76 4.34 16.87
C GLU A 93 22.86 5.00 16.02
N GLU A 94 23.37 4.26 15.03
CA GLU A 94 24.40 4.74 14.11
C GLU A 94 23.82 5.41 12.85
N GLY A 95 22.49 5.42 12.70
CA GLY A 95 21.83 5.94 11.50
C GLY A 95 22.14 5.13 10.23
N MET A 96 22.46 3.85 10.36
CA MET A 96 22.88 3.00 9.24
C MET A 96 21.75 2.07 8.76
N ILE A 97 21.60 1.93 7.45
CA ILE A 97 20.72 0.95 6.81
C ILE A 97 21.53 0.02 5.92
N THR A 98 21.12 -1.24 5.86
CA THR A 98 21.62 -2.23 4.90
C THR A 98 20.52 -2.50 3.89
N VAL A 99 20.74 -2.10 2.64
CA VAL A 99 19.80 -2.31 1.53
C VAL A 99 20.33 -3.36 0.56
N LEU A 100 19.42 -4.16 0.03
CA LEU A 100 19.68 -5.18 -0.98
C LEU A 100 19.03 -4.72 -2.29
N GLY A 101 19.87 -4.37 -3.27
CA GLY A 101 19.43 -4.00 -4.62
C GLY A 101 19.21 -5.23 -5.52
N SER A 102 19.02 -4.97 -6.81
CA SER A 102 18.87 -6.00 -7.85
C SER A 102 20.11 -6.89 -8.03
N ASP A 103 21.29 -6.37 -7.71
CA ASP A 103 22.57 -7.08 -7.73
C ASP A 103 22.71 -8.11 -6.59
N LYS A 104 21.77 -8.13 -5.63
CA LYS A 104 21.79 -8.95 -4.42
C LYS A 104 23.06 -8.75 -3.59
N VAL A 105 23.72 -7.60 -3.72
CA VAL A 105 24.86 -7.24 -2.90
C VAL A 105 24.37 -6.29 -1.81
N PRO A 106 24.50 -6.65 -0.52
CA PRO A 106 24.16 -5.75 0.58
C PRO A 106 25.03 -4.48 0.53
N LYS A 107 24.40 -3.32 0.64
CA LYS A 107 25.07 -2.02 0.71
C LYS A 107 24.67 -1.31 1.99
N ASP A 108 25.69 -0.94 2.77
CA ASP A 108 25.51 -0.16 4.00
C ASP A 108 25.60 1.33 3.66
N ILE A 109 24.61 2.09 4.13
CA ILE A 109 24.47 3.51 3.87
C ILE A 109 24.04 4.20 5.17
N THR A 110 24.61 5.37 5.45
CA THR A 110 24.34 6.14 6.66
C THR A 110 23.50 7.38 6.37
N TYR A 111 22.64 7.72 7.33
CA TYR A 111 21.71 8.85 7.28
C TYR A 111 21.53 9.45 8.67
N ASP A 112 21.28 10.75 8.73
CA ASP A 112 21.00 11.44 9.99
C ASP A 112 19.61 11.09 10.56
N LEU A 113 18.67 10.69 9.70
CA LEU A 113 17.31 10.34 10.07
C LEU A 113 16.79 9.19 9.20
N ILE A 114 16.31 8.12 9.85
CA ILE A 114 15.65 6.99 9.19
C ILE A 114 14.16 7.03 9.52
N VAL A 115 13.30 7.01 8.49
CA VAL A 115 11.84 6.98 8.67
C VAL A 115 11.24 5.67 8.15
N GLY A 116 10.75 4.84 9.07
CA GLY A 116 10.07 3.57 8.76
C GLY A 116 8.68 3.77 8.15
N CYS A 117 8.59 3.69 6.82
CA CYS A 117 7.36 3.77 6.03
C CYS A 117 7.04 2.47 5.27
N ASP A 118 7.55 1.35 5.78
CA ASP A 118 7.62 0.01 5.17
C ASP A 118 6.40 -0.90 5.48
N GLY A 119 5.34 -0.31 6.02
CA GLY A 119 4.01 -0.93 6.10
C GLY A 119 3.81 -1.84 7.31
N ALA A 120 2.75 -2.65 7.26
CA ALA A 120 2.30 -3.44 8.41
C ALA A 120 3.35 -4.46 8.91
N TYR A 121 4.22 -4.98 8.03
CA TYR A 121 5.29 -5.93 8.38
C TYR A 121 6.66 -5.23 8.32
N SER A 122 6.77 -4.11 9.04
CA SER A 122 7.91 -3.20 9.00
C SER A 122 9.21 -3.86 9.52
N THR A 123 10.25 -3.83 8.71
CA THR A 123 11.63 -4.18 9.09
C THR A 123 12.18 -3.17 10.08
N VAL A 124 11.90 -1.87 9.91
CA VAL A 124 12.34 -0.82 10.86
C VAL A 124 11.75 -1.07 12.25
N ARG A 125 10.44 -1.35 12.33
CA ARG A 125 9.76 -1.67 13.59
C ARG A 125 10.34 -2.91 14.26
N ASN A 126 10.68 -3.95 13.48
CA ASN A 126 11.30 -5.16 14.02
C ASN A 126 12.65 -4.88 14.70
N HIS A 127 13.39 -3.85 14.27
CA HIS A 127 14.62 -3.42 14.95
C HIS A 127 14.34 -2.54 16.17
N LEU A 128 13.34 -1.66 16.11
CA LEU A 128 12.88 -0.87 17.27
C LEU A 128 12.39 -1.76 18.42
N MET A 129 11.67 -2.84 18.12
CA MET A 129 11.16 -3.80 19.12
C MET A 129 12.27 -4.49 19.94
N LYS A 130 13.52 -4.45 19.48
CA LYS A 130 14.67 -5.00 20.22
C LYS A 130 15.28 -4.00 21.20
N LYS A 131 14.85 -2.73 21.17
CA LYS A 131 15.32 -1.68 22.07
C LYS A 131 14.54 -1.72 23.39
N PRO A 132 15.15 -1.28 24.51
CA PRO A 132 14.46 -1.22 25.79
C PRO A 132 13.27 -0.27 25.73
N CYS A 133 12.27 -0.51 26.60
CA CYS A 133 11.08 0.33 26.73
C CYS A 133 10.24 0.44 25.44
N PHE A 134 10.10 -0.66 24.69
CA PHE A 134 9.26 -0.72 23.49
C PHE A 134 8.09 -1.69 23.68
N ASP A 135 6.88 -1.15 23.88
CA ASP A 135 5.67 -1.95 23.96
C ASP A 135 5.13 -2.27 22.56
N TYR A 136 4.82 -3.54 22.30
CA TYR A 136 4.28 -4.00 21.01
C TYR A 136 3.25 -5.11 21.19
N SER A 137 2.18 -5.05 20.40
CA SER A 137 1.23 -6.13 20.23
C SER A 137 0.90 -6.34 18.76
N GLN A 138 0.63 -7.59 18.39
CA GLN A 138 0.17 -7.97 17.07
C GLN A 138 -0.91 -9.04 17.21
N GLN A 139 -2.07 -8.79 16.60
CA GLN A 139 -3.19 -9.70 16.61
C GLN A 139 -3.68 -9.92 15.19
N TYR A 140 -3.81 -11.18 14.82
CA TYR A 140 -4.54 -11.58 13.63
C TYR A 140 -6.01 -11.77 14.01
N ILE A 141 -6.90 -11.14 13.26
CA ILE A 141 -8.35 -11.33 13.43
C ILE A 141 -8.76 -12.61 12.68
N PRO A 142 -9.81 -13.31 13.12
CA PRO A 142 -10.26 -14.55 12.46
C PRO A 142 -10.97 -14.31 11.12
N HIS A 143 -11.07 -13.06 10.65
CA HIS A 143 -11.74 -12.69 9.42
C HIS A 143 -10.74 -12.37 8.31
N GLY A 144 -11.07 -12.80 7.11
CA GLY A 144 -10.41 -12.39 5.88
C GLY A 144 -11.24 -11.35 5.13
N TYR A 145 -10.65 -10.77 4.09
CA TYR A 145 -11.40 -10.03 3.08
C TYR A 145 -11.02 -10.49 1.68
N MET A 146 -11.98 -10.42 0.77
CA MET A 146 -11.78 -10.67 -0.66
C MET A 146 -12.45 -9.54 -1.45
N GLU A 147 -11.75 -9.00 -2.44
CA GLU A 147 -12.29 -7.99 -3.34
C GLU A 147 -12.77 -8.64 -4.64
N LEU A 148 -14.00 -8.33 -5.02
CA LEU A 148 -14.64 -8.75 -6.26
C LEU A 148 -14.95 -7.51 -7.10
N THR A 149 -14.77 -7.63 -8.41
CA THR A 149 -15.07 -6.54 -9.35
C THR A 149 -16.45 -6.77 -9.94
N ILE A 150 -17.32 -5.78 -9.79
CA ILE A 150 -18.60 -5.69 -10.49
C ILE A 150 -18.33 -4.89 -11.77
N PRO A 151 -18.39 -5.53 -12.95
CA PRO A 151 -18.14 -4.85 -14.21
C PRO A 151 -19.26 -3.86 -14.51
N SER A 152 -18.97 -2.92 -15.40
CA SER A 152 -20.04 -2.08 -15.93
C SER A 152 -20.99 -2.87 -16.82
N LYS A 153 -22.27 -2.51 -16.78
CA LYS A 153 -23.28 -2.95 -17.74
C LYS A 153 -23.59 -1.83 -18.72
N ASN A 154 -23.86 -2.20 -19.98
CA ASN A 154 -24.34 -1.30 -21.03
C ASN A 154 -23.42 -0.13 -21.40
N GLY A 155 -22.10 -0.27 -21.20
CA GLY A 155 -21.12 0.72 -21.66
C GLY A 155 -20.97 1.96 -20.77
N ASP A 156 -21.60 1.98 -19.59
CA ASP A 156 -21.33 3.02 -18.60
C ASP A 156 -19.87 2.88 -18.10
N ASN A 157 -19.18 3.96 -17.76
CA ASN A 157 -17.78 3.86 -17.31
C ASN A 157 -17.66 3.63 -15.79
N LYS A 158 -18.52 2.78 -15.21
CA LYS A 158 -18.68 2.60 -13.76
C LYS A 158 -18.52 1.13 -13.38
N SER A 159 -17.32 0.75 -12.93
CA SER A 159 -17.10 -0.51 -12.22
C SER A 159 -17.18 -0.27 -10.71
N PHE A 160 -17.69 -1.26 -9.96
CA PHE A 160 -17.75 -1.20 -8.51
C PHE A 160 -16.86 -2.29 -7.92
N THR A 161 -16.26 -2.02 -6.76
CA THR A 161 -15.55 -3.04 -5.98
C THR A 161 -16.46 -3.48 -4.86
N CYS A 162 -16.78 -4.77 -4.82
CA CYS A 162 -17.43 -5.42 -3.68
C CYS A 162 -16.35 -6.02 -2.78
N THR A 163 -16.37 -5.74 -1.48
CA THR A 163 -15.45 -6.34 -0.52
C THR A 163 -16.24 -7.29 0.37
N LEU A 164 -16.00 -8.60 0.21
CA LEU A 164 -16.52 -9.62 1.11
C LEU A 164 -15.63 -9.67 2.35
N PHE A 165 -16.21 -9.56 3.55
CA PHE A 165 -15.51 -9.67 4.82
C PHE A 165 -16.20 -10.73 5.68
N MET A 166 -15.51 -11.83 5.99
CA MET A 166 -16.07 -12.95 6.74
C MET A 166 -14.99 -13.81 7.40
N PRO A 167 -15.34 -14.68 8.37
CA PRO A 167 -14.39 -15.59 9.01
C PRO A 167 -13.62 -16.48 8.01
N PHE A 168 -12.37 -16.82 8.31
CA PHE A 168 -11.56 -17.72 7.48
C PHE A 168 -12.21 -19.09 7.29
N GLU A 169 -12.86 -19.62 8.34
CA GLU A 169 -13.59 -20.89 8.28
C GLU A 169 -14.73 -20.88 7.23
N GLU A 170 -15.31 -19.70 6.93
CA GLU A 170 -16.31 -19.59 5.86
C GLU A 170 -15.65 -19.59 4.48
N PHE A 171 -14.47 -18.97 4.34
CA PHE A 171 -13.70 -19.04 3.08
C PHE A 171 -13.22 -20.46 2.77
N GLU A 172 -12.81 -21.22 3.78
CA GLU A 172 -12.34 -22.61 3.62
C GLU A 172 -13.42 -23.58 3.12
N LYS A 173 -14.70 -23.22 3.27
CA LYS A 173 -15.83 -23.99 2.72
C LYS A 173 -16.05 -23.74 1.23
N LEU A 174 -15.50 -22.67 0.65
CA LEU A 174 -15.72 -22.25 -0.74
C LEU A 174 -14.61 -22.80 -1.65
N LEU A 175 -14.61 -24.11 -1.90
CA LEU A 175 -13.53 -24.77 -2.64
C LEU A 175 -13.81 -24.87 -4.14
N THR A 176 -15.07 -24.93 -4.54
CA THR A 176 -15.48 -25.06 -5.93
C THR A 176 -16.33 -23.88 -6.40
N SER A 177 -16.42 -23.67 -7.71
CA SER A 177 -17.29 -22.65 -8.29
C SER A 177 -18.75 -22.81 -7.89
N ASN A 178 -19.22 -24.05 -7.69
CA ASN A 178 -20.59 -24.34 -7.23
C ASN A 178 -20.79 -23.91 -5.77
N ASP A 179 -19.77 -24.08 -4.91
CA ASP A 179 -19.84 -23.63 -3.51
C ASP A 179 -19.92 -22.11 -3.44
N VAL A 180 -19.12 -21.42 -4.27
CA VAL A 180 -19.15 -19.95 -4.39
C VAL A 180 -20.54 -19.51 -4.87
N LEU A 181 -21.05 -20.09 -5.96
CA LEU A 181 -22.37 -19.71 -6.49
C LEU A 181 -23.48 -19.97 -5.46
N GLY A 182 -23.46 -21.12 -4.79
CA GLY A 182 -24.43 -21.45 -3.74
C GLY A 182 -24.36 -20.50 -2.54
N PHE A 183 -23.16 -20.08 -2.15
CA PHE A 183 -22.96 -19.06 -1.11
C PHE A 183 -23.58 -17.72 -1.51
N PHE A 184 -23.30 -17.25 -2.72
CA PHE A 184 -23.87 -15.99 -3.23
C PHE A 184 -25.38 -16.08 -3.40
N GLN A 185 -25.94 -17.20 -3.88
CA GLN A 185 -27.39 -17.39 -4.01
C GLN A 185 -28.09 -17.34 -2.66
N LYS A 186 -27.46 -17.88 -1.62
CA LYS A 186 -28.03 -17.94 -0.27
C LYS A 186 -27.98 -16.60 0.46
N TYR A 187 -26.84 -15.89 0.40
CA TYR A 187 -26.59 -14.71 1.23
C TYR A 187 -26.71 -13.38 0.48
N PHE A 188 -26.42 -13.37 -0.82
CA PHE A 188 -26.35 -12.15 -1.66
C PHE A 188 -26.98 -12.38 -3.05
N PRO A 189 -28.23 -12.86 -3.14
CA PRO A 189 -28.83 -13.30 -4.41
C PRO A 189 -28.90 -12.19 -5.46
N ASP A 190 -29.03 -10.94 -5.02
CA ASP A 190 -29.09 -9.74 -5.85
C ASP A 190 -27.73 -9.35 -6.47
N SER A 191 -26.62 -9.82 -5.90
CA SER A 191 -25.27 -9.52 -6.41
C SER A 191 -24.85 -10.37 -7.61
N ILE A 192 -25.40 -11.58 -7.76
CA ILE A 192 -25.11 -12.51 -8.87
C ILE A 192 -25.32 -11.84 -10.24
N PRO A 193 -26.51 -11.29 -10.54
CA PRO A 193 -26.70 -10.64 -11.83
C PRO A 193 -25.77 -9.45 -12.04
N LEU A 194 -25.23 -8.82 -10.98
CA LEU A 194 -24.36 -7.65 -11.08
C LEU A 194 -22.90 -8.03 -11.35
N ILE A 195 -22.38 -9.05 -10.69
CA ILE A 195 -20.99 -9.52 -10.83
C ILE A 195 -20.77 -10.19 -12.20
N GLY A 196 -21.80 -10.89 -12.70
CA GLY A 196 -21.71 -11.76 -13.88
C GLY A 196 -21.54 -13.23 -13.47
N GLU A 197 -21.99 -14.15 -14.33
CA GLU A 197 -21.77 -15.60 -14.18
C GLU A 197 -20.32 -15.99 -14.52
#